data_AF-A0A7J2PXG9-F1
#
_entry.id   AF-A0A7J2PXG9-F1
#
_cell.length_a   1.000
_cell.length_b   1.000
_cell.length_c   1.000
_cell.angle_alpha   90.00
_cell.angle_beta   90.00
_cell.angle_gamma   90.00
#
_symmetry.space_group_name_H-M   'P 1'
#
loop_
_entity.id
_entity.type
_entity.pdbx_description
1 polymer ?
#
loop_
_entity_poly.entity_id
_entity_poly.type
_entity_poly.pdbx_seq_one_letter_code
_entity_poly.pdbx_strand_id
1 'polypeptide(L)'
;MTDSKTIEANITGIVQGVGFRPFLYNLARSLNLKGYILNRGNAGVRLVLQGFSANLNDFIENIKLKKPQISFIENVSIKSLNFIKKFDILVIKESEQGRGTSLTLPTDIAICETCLKDMRNPQMKKYYQYPFIACALCGPRFTTVKELPFDRERSTMIEFPFCTHAEPISCIKEYSNFNNRRFHAQTFSCSVCGPHYTLYDREGEVTQEKQIEDILVEITRRLNGGDVLAIKGIGGTHLVCIANDKNILKLRKRKGERKHKPFAVMVPNLDIVRDSLKISLEEREILNSFRRPI
;
A
#
# COMPACT_ATOMS: atom_id res chain seq x y z
N MET A 1 15.89 -41.93 8.21
CA MET A 1 16.63 -40.65 8.23
C MET A 1 15.89 -39.71 7.30
N THR A 2 15.21 -38.72 7.84
CA THR A 2 14.30 -37.86 7.08
C THR A 2 15.09 -36.75 6.41
N ASP A 3 15.26 -36.84 5.10
CA ASP A 3 16.07 -35.93 4.27
C ASP A 3 15.51 -34.50 4.27
N SER A 4 15.90 -33.74 5.29
CA SER A 4 15.78 -32.29 5.32
C SER A 4 16.73 -31.70 4.30
N LYS A 5 16.19 -31.03 3.29
CA LYS A 5 16.97 -30.31 2.27
C LYS A 5 16.94 -28.82 2.57
N THR A 6 17.93 -28.12 2.02
CA THR A 6 17.98 -26.66 2.05
C THR A 6 17.97 -26.15 0.62
N ILE A 7 17.10 -25.17 0.34
CA ILE A 7 17.06 -24.49 -0.96
C ILE A 7 17.30 -23.00 -0.75
N GLU A 8 17.94 -22.36 -1.71
CA GLU A 8 17.88 -20.93 -1.92
C GLU A 8 16.96 -20.66 -3.11
N ALA A 9 15.96 -19.80 -2.94
CA ALA A 9 15.21 -19.26 -4.05
C ALA A 9 15.43 -17.74 -4.16
N ASN A 10 15.70 -17.30 -5.37
CA ASN A 10 15.77 -15.89 -5.75
C ASN A 10 14.60 -15.59 -6.68
N ILE A 11 13.75 -14.64 -6.28
CA ILE A 11 12.54 -14.27 -7.00
C ILE A 11 12.68 -12.82 -7.48
N THR A 12 12.38 -12.57 -8.76
CA THR A 12 12.40 -11.23 -9.37
C THR A 12 11.06 -10.89 -10.02
N GLY A 13 10.84 -9.59 -10.26
CA GLY A 13 9.61 -9.00 -10.77
C GLY A 13 9.06 -7.93 -9.82
N ILE A 14 7.74 -7.70 -9.84
CA ILE A 14 7.06 -6.82 -8.88
C ILE A 14 6.78 -7.63 -7.60
N VAL A 15 7.82 -7.81 -6.78
CA VAL A 15 7.79 -8.63 -5.56
C VAL A 15 8.17 -7.86 -4.29
N GLN A 16 8.48 -6.57 -4.41
CA GLN A 16 8.71 -5.68 -3.26
C GLN A 16 7.58 -4.68 -3.11
N GLY A 17 7.27 -4.31 -1.86
CA GLY A 17 6.14 -3.42 -1.53
C GLY A 17 4.75 -4.02 -1.75
N VAL A 18 4.62 -5.23 -2.25
CA VAL A 18 3.32 -5.85 -2.58
C VAL A 18 2.85 -6.90 -1.57
N GLY A 19 3.30 -6.79 -0.32
CA GLY A 19 3.00 -7.77 0.73
C GLY A 19 3.63 -9.15 0.51
N PHE A 20 4.65 -9.25 -0.35
CA PHE A 20 5.25 -10.53 -0.74
C PHE A 20 6.04 -11.20 0.39
N ARG A 21 6.83 -10.44 1.17
CA ARG A 21 7.55 -10.98 2.35
C ARG A 21 6.58 -11.62 3.38
N PRO A 22 5.50 -10.93 3.80
CA PRO A 22 4.43 -11.54 4.59
C PRO A 22 3.85 -12.81 3.99
N PHE A 23 3.54 -12.79 2.70
CA PHE A 23 2.99 -13.93 1.98
C PHE A 23 3.94 -15.14 2.03
N LEU A 24 5.20 -14.95 1.63
CA LEU A 24 6.22 -16.01 1.65
C LEU A 24 6.44 -16.55 3.06
N TYR A 25 6.46 -15.68 4.07
CA TYR A 25 6.62 -16.08 5.47
C TYR A 25 5.46 -16.95 5.94
N ASN A 26 4.22 -16.51 5.70
CA ASN A 26 3.03 -17.26 6.09
C ASN A 26 2.91 -18.59 5.33
N LEU A 27 3.25 -18.61 4.04
CA LEU A 27 3.27 -19.83 3.24
C LEU A 27 4.32 -20.83 3.77
N ALA A 28 5.57 -20.39 3.94
CA ALA A 28 6.64 -21.23 4.47
C ALA A 28 6.29 -21.75 5.88
N ARG A 29 5.73 -20.91 6.76
CA ARG A 29 5.28 -21.33 8.09
C ARG A 29 4.20 -22.40 8.02
N SER A 30 3.20 -22.25 7.15
CA SER A 30 2.11 -23.22 7.00
C SER A 30 2.60 -24.61 6.56
N LEU A 31 3.76 -24.66 5.89
CA LEU A 31 4.43 -25.88 5.44
C LEU A 31 5.55 -26.32 6.38
N ASN A 32 5.60 -25.78 7.61
CA ASN A 32 6.62 -26.08 8.62
C ASN A 32 8.07 -25.89 8.13
N LEU A 33 8.30 -24.98 7.19
CA LEU A 33 9.63 -24.66 6.68
C LEU A 33 10.33 -23.64 7.59
N LYS A 34 11.65 -23.79 7.72
CA LYS A 34 12.52 -22.92 8.54
C LYS A 34 13.50 -22.17 7.65
N GLY A 35 14.12 -21.11 8.17
CA GLY A 35 15.13 -20.35 7.43
C GLY A 35 14.87 -18.85 7.46
N TYR A 36 15.11 -18.17 6.33
CA TYR A 36 14.93 -16.72 6.30
C TYR A 36 14.47 -16.19 4.94
N ILE A 37 13.87 -15.00 4.98
CA ILE A 37 13.41 -14.23 3.82
C ILE A 37 13.94 -12.81 3.95
N LEU A 38 14.46 -12.23 2.86
CA LEU A 38 14.92 -10.84 2.82
C LEU A 38 14.68 -10.20 1.45
N ASN A 39 14.51 -8.88 1.43
CA ASN A 39 14.54 -8.12 0.19
C ASN A 39 16.00 -7.89 -0.25
N ARG A 40 16.22 -7.79 -1.55
CA ARG A 40 17.52 -7.45 -2.16
C ARG A 40 17.44 -6.12 -2.88
N GLY A 41 18.57 -5.41 -3.01
CA GLY A 41 18.60 -4.10 -3.65
C GLY A 41 18.24 -4.12 -5.15
N ASN A 42 18.29 -5.28 -5.80
CA ASN A 42 17.85 -5.48 -7.18
C ASN A 42 16.32 -5.67 -7.35
N ALA A 43 15.52 -5.12 -6.42
CA ALA A 43 14.08 -5.37 -6.22
C ALA A 43 13.65 -6.86 -6.12
N GLY A 44 14.59 -7.79 -5.99
CA GLY A 44 14.28 -9.20 -5.80
C GLY A 44 14.00 -9.57 -4.34
N VAL A 45 13.52 -10.78 -4.13
CA VAL A 45 13.43 -11.39 -2.80
C VAL A 45 14.27 -12.67 -2.79
N ARG A 46 15.10 -12.82 -1.77
CA ARG A 46 15.82 -14.07 -1.50
C ARG A 46 15.22 -14.75 -0.30
N LEU A 47 15.06 -16.06 -0.41
CA LEU A 47 14.69 -16.93 0.68
C LEU A 47 15.64 -18.12 0.72
N VAL A 48 16.05 -18.49 1.93
CA VAL A 48 16.71 -19.77 2.19
C VAL A 48 15.78 -20.54 3.09
N LEU A 49 15.30 -21.68 2.60
CA LEU A 49 14.34 -22.52 3.28
C LEU A 49 14.90 -23.93 3.50
N GLN A 50 14.65 -24.46 4.68
CA GLN A 50 15.05 -25.79 5.09
C GLN A 50 13.82 -26.57 5.57
N GLY A 51 13.72 -27.83 5.15
CA GLY A 51 12.64 -28.73 5.52
C GLY A 51 12.59 -29.98 4.65
N PHE A 52 11.49 -30.73 4.79
CA PHE A 52 11.26 -31.92 3.98
C PHE A 52 11.10 -31.58 2.49
N SER A 53 11.61 -32.47 1.63
CA SER A 53 11.54 -32.29 0.17
C SER A 53 10.10 -32.06 -0.32
N ALA A 54 9.12 -32.78 0.23
CA ALA A 54 7.70 -32.59 -0.11
C ALA A 54 7.22 -31.16 0.19
N ASN A 55 7.45 -30.67 1.41
CA ASN A 55 7.04 -29.32 1.81
C ASN A 55 7.73 -28.22 1.00
N LEU A 56 8.98 -28.44 0.57
CA LEU A 56 9.70 -27.51 -0.30
C LEU A 56 9.09 -27.47 -1.70
N ASN A 57 8.71 -28.62 -2.25
CA ASN A 57 8.02 -28.70 -3.54
C ASN A 57 6.64 -28.03 -3.46
N ASP A 58 5.86 -28.32 -2.42
CA ASP A 58 4.58 -27.67 -2.16
C ASP A 58 4.72 -26.15 -2.08
N PHE A 59 5.77 -25.66 -1.42
CA PHE A 59 6.06 -24.24 -1.34
C PHE A 59 6.28 -23.63 -2.73
N ILE A 60 7.12 -24.26 -3.56
CA ILE A 60 7.45 -23.78 -4.92
C ILE A 60 6.21 -23.70 -5.80
N GLU A 61 5.35 -24.72 -5.76
CA GLU A 61 4.08 -24.74 -6.50
C GLU A 61 3.12 -23.63 -6.02
N ASN A 62 2.97 -23.52 -4.70
CA ASN A 62 2.02 -22.58 -4.11
C ASN A 62 2.44 -21.11 -4.24
N ILE A 63 3.74 -20.80 -4.37
CA ILE A 63 4.18 -19.41 -4.61
C ILE A 63 3.51 -18.82 -5.85
N LYS A 64 3.47 -19.57 -6.96
CA LYS A 64 2.93 -19.05 -8.23
C LYS A 64 1.41 -18.94 -8.18
N LEU A 65 0.74 -19.88 -7.51
CA LEU A 65 -0.72 -19.98 -7.44
C LEU A 65 -1.34 -18.99 -6.44
N LYS A 66 -0.72 -18.83 -5.27
CA LYS A 66 -1.30 -18.08 -4.14
C LYS A 66 -0.71 -16.68 -3.96
N LYS A 67 0.20 -16.24 -4.85
CA LYS A 67 0.82 -14.91 -4.75
C LYS A 67 -0.23 -13.80 -4.66
N PRO A 68 0.07 -12.68 -3.97
CA PRO A 68 -0.78 -11.50 -3.98
C PRO A 68 -1.13 -11.07 -5.42
N GLN A 69 -2.38 -10.69 -5.69
CA GLN A 69 -2.82 -10.27 -7.03
C GLN A 69 -2.03 -9.05 -7.56
N ILE A 70 -1.61 -8.18 -6.65
CA ILE A 70 -0.79 -7.00 -6.93
C ILE A 70 0.69 -7.31 -7.20
N SER A 71 1.11 -8.56 -7.05
CA SER A 71 2.48 -9.01 -7.31
C SER A 71 2.61 -9.67 -8.68
N PHE A 72 3.78 -9.50 -9.30
CA PHE A 72 4.12 -10.15 -10.56
C PHE A 72 5.46 -10.84 -10.40
N ILE A 73 5.49 -12.14 -10.67
CA ILE A 73 6.71 -12.95 -10.62
C ILE A 73 7.19 -13.11 -12.06
N GLU A 74 8.36 -12.57 -12.36
CA GLU A 74 9.00 -12.69 -13.66
C GLU A 74 9.88 -13.95 -13.71
N ASN A 75 10.71 -14.15 -12.68
CA ASN A 75 11.60 -15.29 -12.59
C ASN A 75 11.65 -15.84 -11.16
N VAL A 76 11.82 -17.16 -11.06
CA VAL A 76 12.11 -17.88 -9.83
C VAL A 76 13.30 -18.79 -10.11
N SER A 77 14.45 -18.47 -9.54
CA SER A 77 15.65 -19.30 -9.60
C SER A 77 15.81 -20.04 -8.28
N ILE A 78 15.85 -21.37 -8.33
CA ILE A 78 15.98 -22.23 -7.14
C ILE A 78 17.26 -23.03 -7.25
N LYS A 79 18.02 -23.07 -6.15
CA LYS A 79 19.25 -23.87 -6.02
C LYS A 79 19.17 -24.69 -4.76
N SER A 80 19.48 -25.98 -4.86
CA SER A 80 19.71 -26.80 -3.68
C SER A 80 21.04 -26.42 -3.05
N LEU A 81 21.05 -26.22 -1.74
CA LEU A 81 22.26 -25.93 -0.98
C LEU A 81 22.64 -27.13 -0.13
N ASN A 82 23.92 -27.51 -0.16
CA ASN A 82 24.51 -28.44 0.80
C ASN A 82 24.79 -27.68 2.09
N PHE A 83 23.72 -27.21 2.74
CA PHE A 83 23.81 -26.30 3.87
C PHE A 83 23.85 -27.08 5.18
N ILE A 84 24.96 -26.96 5.93
CA ILE A 84 25.20 -27.72 7.16
C ILE A 84 24.46 -27.10 8.37
N LYS A 85 24.27 -25.79 8.38
CA LYS A 85 23.67 -25.08 9.51
C LYS A 85 22.15 -25.30 9.53
N LYS A 86 21.64 -25.85 10.64
CA LYS A 86 20.20 -26.01 10.86
C LYS A 86 19.56 -24.66 11.19
N PHE A 87 18.35 -24.47 10.67
CA PHE A 87 17.50 -23.34 11.04
C PHE A 87 16.39 -23.82 11.97
N ASP A 88 16.33 -23.27 13.18
CA ASP A 88 15.29 -23.64 14.15
C ASP A 88 13.99 -22.86 13.94
N ILE A 89 14.10 -21.66 13.39
CA ILE A 89 13.01 -20.71 13.17
C ILE A 89 13.01 -20.18 11.74
N LEU A 90 11.84 -19.69 11.32
CA LEU A 90 11.68 -18.88 10.11
C LEU A 90 11.69 -17.41 10.52
N VAL A 91 12.45 -16.56 9.83
CA VAL A 91 12.53 -15.12 10.11
C VAL A 91 12.50 -14.28 8.85
N ILE A 92 11.96 -13.06 8.94
CA ILE A 92 12.22 -12.02 7.93
C ILE A 92 13.44 -11.24 8.40
N LYS A 93 14.53 -11.29 7.65
CA LYS A 93 15.78 -10.59 7.95
C LYS A 93 15.77 -9.18 7.38
N GLU A 94 16.74 -8.40 7.85
CA GLU A 94 17.12 -7.14 7.22
C GLU A 94 17.47 -7.34 5.75
N SER A 95 17.18 -6.30 4.98
CA SER A 95 17.32 -6.34 3.53
C SER A 95 18.78 -6.22 3.11
N GLU A 96 19.18 -7.00 2.10
CA GLU A 96 20.54 -6.99 1.56
C GLU A 96 20.68 -5.79 0.61
N GLN A 97 21.59 -4.88 0.95
CA GLN A 97 21.99 -3.82 0.05
C GLN A 97 22.68 -4.40 -1.19
N GLY A 98 22.42 -3.80 -2.34
CA GLY A 98 23.08 -4.20 -3.58
C GLY A 98 22.59 -3.36 -4.73
N ARG A 99 23.49 -3.09 -5.68
CA ARG A 99 23.11 -2.49 -6.96
C ARG A 99 22.56 -3.59 -7.85
N GLY A 100 21.30 -3.48 -8.21
CA GLY A 100 20.76 -4.28 -9.30
C GLY A 100 19.84 -3.45 -10.16
N THR A 101 19.86 -3.75 -11.44
CA THR A 101 18.97 -3.22 -12.47
C THR A 101 17.58 -3.82 -12.28
N SER A 102 16.87 -3.46 -11.22
CA SER A 102 15.43 -3.69 -11.23
C SER A 102 14.76 -2.67 -12.12
N LEU A 103 13.94 -3.16 -13.05
CA LEU A 103 13.18 -2.34 -13.99
C LEU A 103 11.78 -1.97 -13.48
N THR A 104 11.33 -2.48 -12.32
CA THR A 104 9.93 -2.30 -11.89
C THR A 104 9.78 -2.07 -10.38
N LEU A 105 9.52 -0.82 -10.02
CA LEU A 105 9.04 -0.44 -8.69
C LEU A 105 7.54 -0.76 -8.55
N PRO A 106 7.07 -1.10 -7.34
CA PRO A 106 5.64 -1.28 -7.09
C PRO A 106 4.88 0.03 -7.36
N THR A 107 3.79 -0.06 -8.12
CA THR A 107 2.89 1.07 -8.38
C THR A 107 2.11 1.43 -7.13
N ASP A 108 1.60 2.66 -7.05
CA ASP A 108 0.64 3.03 -6.01
C ASP A 108 -0.65 2.22 -6.15
N ILE A 109 -1.26 1.90 -5.01
CA ILE A 109 -2.41 1.00 -4.94
C ILE A 109 -3.51 1.67 -4.13
N ALA A 110 -4.73 1.69 -4.65
CA ALA A 110 -5.89 2.23 -3.95
C ALA A 110 -6.20 1.44 -2.66
N ILE A 111 -6.86 2.10 -1.72
CA ILE A 111 -7.28 1.50 -0.45
C ILE A 111 -8.10 0.21 -0.69
N CYS A 112 -7.77 -0.85 0.05
CA CYS A 112 -8.52 -2.10 -0.02
C CYS A 112 -9.76 -2.07 0.88
N GLU A 113 -10.75 -2.90 0.58
CA GLU A 113 -12.01 -3.00 1.32
C GLU A 113 -11.81 -3.22 2.83
N THR A 114 -10.81 -4.01 3.22
CA THR A 114 -10.54 -4.25 4.64
C THR A 114 -10.02 -3.00 5.35
N CYS A 115 -9.20 -2.18 4.69
CA CYS A 115 -8.78 -0.89 5.26
C CYS A 115 -9.94 0.10 5.27
N LEU A 116 -10.81 0.11 4.26
CA LEU A 116 -12.03 0.92 4.28
C LEU A 116 -12.93 0.56 5.47
N LYS A 117 -13.07 -0.74 5.78
CA LYS A 117 -13.81 -1.21 6.97
C LYS A 117 -13.20 -0.70 8.27
N ASP A 118 -11.87 -0.75 8.43
CA ASP A 118 -11.20 -0.19 9.60
C ASP A 118 -11.43 1.32 9.73
N MET A 119 -11.29 2.05 8.62
CA MET A 119 -11.46 3.50 8.56
C MET A 119 -12.87 3.92 8.96
N ARG A 120 -13.87 3.06 8.72
CA ARG A 120 -15.27 3.28 9.06
C ARG A 120 -15.69 2.69 10.41
N ASN A 121 -14.79 2.04 11.15
CA ASN A 121 -15.11 1.37 12.41
C ASN A 121 -14.69 2.21 13.63
N PRO A 122 -15.65 2.76 14.42
CA PRO A 122 -15.35 3.55 15.61
C PRO A 122 -14.57 2.78 16.69
N GLN A 123 -14.68 1.45 16.72
CA GLN A 123 -13.93 0.61 17.67
C GLN A 123 -12.43 0.56 17.35
N MET A 124 -12.05 0.82 16.09
CA MET A 124 -10.66 0.90 15.66
C MET A 124 -10.13 2.32 15.86
N LYS A 125 -10.10 2.82 17.10
CA LYS A 125 -9.82 4.24 17.45
C LYS A 125 -8.71 4.90 16.61
N LYS A 126 -7.53 4.28 16.51
CA LYS A 126 -6.38 4.84 15.78
C LYS A 126 -6.51 4.85 14.24
N TYR A 127 -7.49 4.12 13.70
CA TYR A 127 -7.76 3.97 12.27
C TYR A 127 -9.07 4.61 11.85
N TYR A 128 -10.00 4.82 12.78
CA TYR A 128 -11.27 5.47 12.52
C TYR A 128 -11.05 6.85 11.91
N GLN A 129 -11.67 7.09 10.76
CA GLN A 129 -11.52 8.28 9.92
C GLN A 129 -10.09 8.66 9.53
N TYR A 130 -9.11 7.78 9.73
CA TYR A 130 -7.71 8.07 9.46
C TYR A 130 -7.40 8.05 7.95
N PRO A 131 -7.04 9.17 7.32
CA PRO A 131 -6.99 9.28 5.86
C PRO A 131 -5.83 8.52 5.19
N PHE A 132 -4.75 8.28 5.94
CA PHE A 132 -3.54 7.64 5.42
C PHE A 132 -3.48 6.16 5.79
N ILE A 133 -4.63 5.54 6.02
CA ILE A 133 -4.73 4.12 6.33
C ILE A 133 -4.24 3.25 5.16
N ALA A 134 -3.42 2.27 5.48
CA ALA A 134 -2.90 1.31 4.52
C ALA A 134 -2.61 -0.03 5.19
N CYS A 135 -2.34 -1.05 4.36
CA CYS A 135 -1.82 -2.35 4.78
C CYS A 135 -0.75 -2.83 3.80
N ALA A 136 -0.29 -4.08 3.95
CA ALA A 136 0.72 -4.65 3.06
C ALA A 136 0.26 -4.72 1.58
N LEU A 137 -1.06 -4.74 1.34
CA LEU A 137 -1.67 -4.92 0.02
C LEU A 137 -2.24 -3.64 -0.62
N CYS A 138 -2.20 -2.50 0.07
CA CYS A 138 -2.75 -1.24 -0.47
C CYS A 138 -1.98 -0.01 0.01
N GLY A 139 -2.30 1.15 -0.54
CA GLY A 139 -1.69 2.43 -0.21
C GLY A 139 -0.54 2.81 -1.15
N PRO A 140 0.11 3.95 -0.88
CA PRO A 140 1.17 4.48 -1.73
C PRO A 140 2.42 3.60 -1.70
N ARG A 141 3.15 3.59 -2.82
CA ARG A 141 4.36 2.78 -3.06
C ARG A 141 5.37 3.63 -3.83
N PHE A 142 5.28 3.69 -5.15
CA PHE A 142 6.17 4.44 -6.02
C PHE A 142 6.32 5.90 -5.56
N THR A 143 5.22 6.55 -5.17
CA THR A 143 5.24 7.94 -4.69
C THR A 143 5.90 8.14 -3.34
N THR A 144 6.20 7.06 -2.61
CA THR A 144 6.78 7.11 -1.26
C THR A 144 8.16 6.49 -1.15
N VAL A 145 8.56 5.64 -2.10
CA VAL A 145 9.88 5.00 -2.09
C VAL A 145 10.96 6.01 -2.47
N LYS A 146 12.01 6.10 -1.67
CA LYS A 146 13.22 6.90 -1.95
C LYS A 146 14.30 6.02 -2.57
N GLU A 147 14.44 4.79 -2.09
CA GLU A 147 15.45 3.84 -2.57
C GLU A 147 15.02 2.37 -2.33
N LEU A 148 15.63 1.43 -3.06
CA LEU A 148 15.52 -0.01 -2.83
C LEU A 148 16.67 -0.51 -1.94
N PRO A 149 16.50 -1.62 -1.21
CA PRO A 149 15.30 -2.46 -1.10
C PRO A 149 14.11 -1.77 -0.40
N PHE A 150 12.87 -2.07 -0.80
CA PHE A 150 11.67 -1.41 -0.28
C PHE A 150 11.47 -1.68 1.21
N ASP A 151 11.83 -0.70 2.03
CA ASP A 151 11.64 -0.67 3.48
C ASP A 151 11.31 0.75 3.94
N ARG A 152 10.71 0.83 5.13
CA ARG A 152 10.25 2.09 5.72
C ARG A 152 11.37 3.13 5.80
N GLU A 153 12.57 2.73 6.19
CA GLU A 153 13.77 3.58 6.29
C GLU A 153 14.19 4.20 4.95
N ARG A 154 13.85 3.56 3.83
CA ARG A 154 14.12 4.06 2.46
C ARG A 154 12.86 4.60 1.80
N SER A 155 11.95 5.16 2.59
CA SER A 155 10.71 5.80 2.12
C SER A 155 10.47 7.13 2.81
N THR A 156 9.50 7.90 2.33
CA THR A 156 9.00 9.11 3.02
C THR A 156 8.43 8.80 4.40
N MET A 157 8.06 7.55 4.69
CA MET A 157 7.50 7.14 5.97
C MET A 157 8.53 7.01 7.09
N ILE A 158 9.83 7.22 6.82
CA ILE A 158 10.88 7.30 7.85
C ILE A 158 10.63 8.45 8.84
N GLU A 159 10.02 9.54 8.39
CA GLU A 159 9.70 10.72 9.20
C GLU A 159 8.61 10.46 10.25
N PHE A 160 7.98 9.28 10.19
CA PHE A 160 6.86 8.87 11.03
C PHE A 160 7.19 7.57 11.78
N PRO A 161 7.98 7.57 12.86
CA PRO A 161 8.30 6.35 13.59
C PRO A 161 7.05 5.62 14.11
N PHE A 162 7.06 4.28 14.16
CA PHE A 162 5.90 3.55 14.66
C PHE A 162 5.64 3.84 16.14
N CYS A 163 4.38 4.08 16.51
CA CYS A 163 3.99 4.19 17.91
C CYS A 163 4.10 2.85 18.64
N THR A 164 4.33 2.96 19.95
CA THR A 164 4.36 1.85 20.93
C THR A 164 3.08 1.77 21.77
N HIS A 165 2.26 2.81 21.77
CA HIS A 165 1.17 3.02 22.75
C HIS A 165 -0.23 3.21 22.14
N ALA A 166 -0.40 3.20 20.82
CA ALA A 166 -1.72 3.39 20.22
C ALA A 166 -2.69 2.23 20.52
N GLU A 167 -3.97 2.55 20.67
CA GLU A 167 -5.05 1.58 20.87
C GLU A 167 -5.77 1.21 19.56
N PRO A 168 -6.29 -0.03 19.41
CA PRO A 168 -6.29 -1.11 20.41
C PRO A 168 -4.93 -1.85 20.51
N ILE A 169 -4.10 -1.75 19.47
CA ILE A 169 -2.77 -2.37 19.40
C ILE A 169 -1.83 -1.36 18.77
N SER A 170 -0.61 -1.26 19.26
CA SER A 170 0.37 -0.32 18.71
C SER A 170 0.85 -0.70 17.30
N CYS A 171 1.28 0.28 16.51
CA CYS A 171 1.73 -0.01 15.14
C CYS A 171 2.94 -0.94 15.11
N ILE A 172 3.88 -0.82 16.06
CA ILE A 172 5.02 -1.75 16.12
C ILE A 172 4.57 -3.21 16.35
N LYS A 173 3.57 -3.42 17.22
CA LYS A 173 3.02 -4.77 17.47
C LYS A 173 2.30 -5.33 16.25
N GLU A 174 1.55 -4.52 15.51
CA GLU A 174 0.92 -4.97 14.27
C GLU A 174 1.91 -5.26 13.15
N TYR A 175 2.99 -4.47 13.05
CA TYR A 175 4.07 -4.68 12.09
C TYR A 175 4.78 -6.02 12.32
N SER A 176 4.95 -6.43 13.58
CA SER A 176 5.62 -7.68 13.96
C SER A 176 4.70 -8.90 14.05
N ASN A 177 3.38 -8.72 14.10
CA ASN A 177 2.43 -9.82 14.24
C ASN A 177 2.09 -10.46 12.89
N PHE A 178 2.58 -11.67 12.64
CA PHE A 178 2.35 -12.43 11.40
C PHE A 178 0.89 -12.79 11.10
N ASN A 179 0.01 -12.76 12.10
CA ASN A 179 -1.44 -12.96 11.92
C ASN A 179 -2.16 -11.65 11.57
N ASN A 180 -1.47 -10.50 11.62
CA ASN A 180 -2.03 -9.22 11.25
C ASN A 180 -1.74 -8.92 9.77
N ARG A 181 -2.73 -8.38 9.04
CA ARG A 181 -2.57 -7.94 7.63
C ARG A 181 -1.53 -6.84 7.43
N ARG A 182 -1.11 -6.17 8.50
CA ARG A 182 -0.08 -5.12 8.52
C ARG A 182 1.31 -5.66 8.86
N PHE A 183 1.45 -6.99 9.00
CA PHE A 183 2.75 -7.65 9.14
C PHE A 183 3.69 -7.20 8.02
N HIS A 184 4.86 -6.65 8.39
CA HIS A 184 5.84 -6.06 7.46
C HIS A 184 5.28 -5.07 6.41
N ALA A 185 4.14 -4.42 6.68
CA ALA A 185 3.66 -3.32 5.86
C ALA A 185 4.55 -2.09 6.08
N GLN A 186 5.24 -1.62 5.05
CA GLN A 186 6.26 -0.58 5.23
C GLN A 186 5.66 0.83 5.34
N THR A 187 4.54 1.07 4.65
CA THR A 187 3.97 2.41 4.48
C THR A 187 2.74 2.67 5.34
N PHE A 188 2.29 1.71 6.16
CA PHE A 188 1.17 1.99 7.05
C PHE A 188 1.59 2.87 8.23
N SER A 189 0.59 3.52 8.82
CA SER A 189 0.67 4.31 10.03
C SER A 189 -0.72 4.42 10.64
N CYS A 190 -0.89 5.19 11.71
CA CYS A 190 -2.19 5.45 12.35
C CYS A 190 -2.27 6.91 12.79
N SER A 191 -3.43 7.35 13.28
CA SER A 191 -3.65 8.74 13.73
C SER A 191 -2.71 9.22 14.85
N VAL A 192 -2.02 8.31 15.53
CA VAL A 192 -1.05 8.64 16.59
C VAL A 192 0.36 8.90 16.06
N CYS A 193 0.79 8.18 15.01
CA CYS A 193 2.20 8.16 14.60
C CYS A 193 2.44 8.50 13.14
N GLY A 194 1.38 8.63 12.34
CA GLY A 194 1.47 8.93 10.94
C GLY A 194 1.21 10.40 10.63
N PRO A 195 1.15 10.74 9.33
CA PRO A 195 0.86 12.08 8.88
C PRO A 195 -0.57 12.52 9.22
N HIS A 196 -0.75 13.84 9.28
CA HIS A 196 -2.05 14.51 9.45
C HIS A 196 -2.27 15.50 8.32
N TYR A 197 -3.54 15.80 8.03
CA TYR A 197 -3.86 16.92 7.15
C TYR A 197 -3.81 18.24 7.91
N THR A 198 -3.48 19.29 7.17
CA THR A 198 -3.54 20.68 7.62
C THR A 198 -4.37 21.45 6.60
N LEU A 199 -5.26 22.32 7.07
CA LEU A 199 -6.06 23.19 6.21
C LEU A 199 -5.44 24.59 6.16
N TYR A 200 -5.18 25.05 4.93
CA TYR A 200 -4.64 26.38 4.66
C TYR A 200 -5.72 27.29 4.05
N ASP A 201 -5.66 28.58 4.35
CA ASP A 201 -6.48 29.58 3.67
C ASP A 201 -5.86 30.06 2.33
N ARG A 202 -6.29 31.23 1.84
CA ARG A 202 -5.83 31.76 0.54
C ARG A 202 -4.49 32.47 0.65
N GLU A 203 -4.18 32.94 1.85
CA GLU A 203 -2.96 33.64 2.23
C GLU A 203 -1.83 32.65 2.56
N GLY A 204 -2.19 31.38 2.76
CA GLY A 204 -1.26 30.30 3.08
C GLY A 204 -1.11 30.07 4.58
N GLU A 205 -1.98 30.68 5.38
CA GLU A 205 -1.99 30.54 6.83
C GLU A 205 -2.79 29.31 7.24
N VAL A 206 -2.36 28.68 8.33
CA VAL A 206 -3.02 27.49 8.86
C VAL A 206 -4.30 27.89 9.59
N THR A 207 -5.42 27.34 9.13
CA THR A 207 -6.73 27.57 9.75
C THR A 207 -7.16 26.44 10.69
N GLN A 208 -6.72 25.20 10.41
CA GLN A 208 -7.01 24.01 11.22
C GLN A 208 -5.88 23.00 11.11
N GLU A 209 -5.51 22.38 12.24
CA GLU A 209 -4.22 21.67 12.32
C GLU A 209 -4.28 20.30 13.01
N LYS A 210 -5.43 19.83 13.55
CA LYS A 210 -5.39 18.66 14.45
C LYS A 210 -6.44 17.57 14.23
N GLN A 211 -7.72 17.88 14.07
CA GLN A 211 -8.75 16.85 13.93
C GLN A 211 -9.23 16.76 12.48
N ILE A 212 -9.23 15.54 11.96
CA ILE A 212 -9.66 15.29 10.59
C ILE A 212 -11.15 15.59 10.43
N GLU A 213 -11.93 15.34 11.48
CA GLU A 213 -13.35 15.64 11.56
C GLU A 213 -13.63 17.12 11.27
N ASP A 214 -12.90 18.03 11.93
CA ASP A 214 -13.05 19.47 11.76
C ASP A 214 -12.66 19.93 10.35
N ILE A 215 -11.56 19.37 9.82
CA ILE A 215 -11.10 19.62 8.46
C ILE A 215 -12.15 19.18 7.45
N LEU A 216 -12.73 17.99 7.63
CA LEU A 216 -13.78 17.48 6.75
C LEU A 216 -15.04 18.34 6.81
N VAL A 217 -15.49 18.76 8.00
CA VAL A 217 -16.64 19.67 8.17
C VAL A 217 -16.42 20.99 7.42
N GLU A 218 -15.25 21.61 7.60
CA GLU A 218 -14.94 22.89 6.96
C GLU A 218 -14.77 22.75 5.44
N ILE A 219 -14.12 21.70 4.96
CA ILE A 219 -14.00 21.39 3.53
C ILE A 219 -15.39 21.19 2.91
N THR A 220 -16.26 20.42 3.55
CA THR A 220 -17.64 20.21 3.09
C THR A 220 -18.42 21.52 3.02
N ARG A 221 -18.32 22.35 4.06
CA ARG A 221 -18.96 23.68 4.09
C ARG A 221 -18.49 24.56 2.92
N ARG A 222 -17.17 24.61 2.67
CA ARG A 222 -16.59 25.40 1.56
C ARG A 222 -16.98 24.89 0.19
N LEU A 223 -16.92 23.57 -0.03
CA LEU A 223 -17.32 22.95 -1.30
C LEU A 223 -18.80 23.21 -1.60
N ASN A 224 -19.68 23.05 -0.61
CA ASN A 224 -21.11 23.37 -0.73
C ASN A 224 -21.35 24.87 -0.97
N GLY A 225 -20.50 25.74 -0.42
CA GLY A 225 -20.48 27.17 -0.71
C GLY A 225 -19.98 27.56 -2.11
N GLY A 226 -19.52 26.60 -2.92
CA GLY A 226 -19.01 26.84 -4.28
C GLY A 226 -17.55 27.27 -4.34
N ASP A 227 -16.77 27.00 -3.30
CA ASP A 227 -15.33 27.19 -3.34
C ASP A 227 -14.60 26.09 -4.10
N VAL A 228 -13.39 26.46 -4.56
CA VAL A 228 -12.45 25.58 -5.24
C VAL A 228 -11.30 25.36 -4.27
N LEU A 229 -11.02 24.11 -3.95
CA LEU A 229 -9.97 23.71 -2.99
C LEU A 229 -8.81 23.03 -3.71
N ALA A 230 -7.61 23.16 -3.16
CA ALA A 230 -6.46 22.35 -3.55
C ALA A 230 -6.29 21.21 -2.55
N ILE A 231 -6.36 19.96 -3.01
CA ILE A 231 -6.24 18.76 -2.16
C ILE A 231 -4.99 17.99 -2.57
N LYS A 232 -4.07 17.79 -1.62
CA LYS A 232 -2.89 16.95 -1.81
C LYS A 232 -3.31 15.47 -1.83
N GLY A 233 -3.23 14.85 -2.99
CA GLY A 233 -3.40 13.41 -3.15
C GLY A 233 -2.06 12.67 -3.04
N ILE A 234 -2.06 11.39 -3.46
CA ILE A 234 -0.87 10.52 -3.41
C ILE A 234 0.20 10.98 -4.40
N GLY A 235 -0.17 11.16 -5.69
CA GLY A 235 0.77 11.53 -6.76
C GLY A 235 0.88 13.03 -7.04
N GLY A 236 0.20 13.87 -6.26
CA GLY A 236 0.21 15.32 -6.47
C GLY A 236 -1.07 16.02 -6.01
N THR A 237 -1.13 17.32 -6.24
CA THR A 237 -2.23 18.18 -5.78
C THR A 237 -3.29 18.37 -6.87
N HIS A 238 -4.56 18.22 -6.49
CA HIS A 238 -5.70 18.39 -7.38
C HIS A 238 -6.51 19.62 -6.98
N LEU A 239 -7.04 20.34 -7.97
CA LEU A 239 -8.06 21.36 -7.74
C LEU A 239 -9.44 20.69 -7.79
N VAL A 240 -10.22 20.85 -6.74
CA VAL A 240 -11.50 20.17 -6.52
C VAL A 240 -12.60 21.20 -6.26
N CYS A 241 -13.76 20.99 -6.90
CA CYS A 241 -14.99 21.73 -6.64
C CYS A 241 -16.20 20.82 -6.90
N ILE A 242 -17.38 21.22 -6.42
CA ILE A 242 -18.63 20.52 -6.78
C ILE A 242 -18.88 20.67 -8.29
N ALA A 243 -19.22 19.58 -8.95
CA ALA A 243 -19.43 19.51 -10.40
C ALA A 243 -20.79 20.12 -10.82
N ASN A 244 -20.85 21.45 -10.84
CA ASN A 244 -21.97 22.22 -11.40
C ASN A 244 -21.45 23.36 -12.29
N ASP A 245 -22.30 23.91 -13.16
CA ASP A 245 -21.90 24.90 -14.16
C ASP A 245 -21.20 26.12 -13.56
N LYS A 246 -21.75 26.69 -12.49
CA LYS A 246 -21.19 27.85 -11.79
C LYS A 246 -19.76 27.61 -11.32
N ASN A 247 -19.52 26.48 -10.65
CA ASN A 247 -18.22 26.15 -10.07
C ASN A 247 -17.20 25.75 -11.14
N ILE A 248 -17.64 25.02 -12.17
CA ILE A 248 -16.79 24.62 -13.31
C ILE A 248 -16.32 25.86 -14.07
N LEU A 249 -17.22 26.82 -14.37
CA LEU A 249 -16.85 28.08 -15.02
C LEU A 249 -15.87 28.90 -14.17
N LYS A 250 -16.10 28.98 -12.85
CA LYS A 250 -15.17 29.61 -11.90
C LYS A 250 -13.79 28.94 -11.95
N LEU A 251 -13.73 27.61 -11.96
CA LEU A 251 -12.47 26.85 -12.06
C LEU A 251 -11.77 27.06 -13.41
N ARG A 252 -12.49 27.06 -14.54
CA ARG A 252 -11.92 27.34 -15.87
C ARG A 252 -11.29 28.72 -15.93
N LYS A 253 -12.00 29.73 -15.44
CA LYS A 253 -11.49 31.12 -15.38
C LYS A 253 -10.19 31.20 -14.58
N ARG A 254 -10.12 30.51 -13.43
CA ARG A 254 -8.90 30.45 -12.60
C ARG A 254 -7.74 29.69 -13.26
N LYS A 255 -8.02 28.65 -14.07
CA LYS A 255 -7.00 27.90 -14.80
C LYS A 255 -6.51 28.57 -16.10
N GLY A 256 -7.09 29.70 -16.50
CA GLY A 256 -6.67 30.48 -17.66
C GLY A 256 -6.81 29.72 -18.98
N GLU A 257 -5.74 29.06 -19.42
CA GLU A 257 -5.60 28.44 -20.74
C GLU A 257 -6.46 27.18 -20.93
N ARG A 258 -6.99 26.58 -19.85
CA ARG A 258 -7.82 25.37 -19.92
C ARG A 258 -9.28 25.68 -20.30
N LYS A 259 -9.50 26.25 -21.48
CA LYS A 259 -10.83 26.66 -21.96
C LYS A 259 -11.77 25.48 -22.22
N HIS A 260 -11.30 24.45 -22.94
CA HIS A 260 -12.19 23.37 -23.45
C HIS A 260 -11.87 21.98 -22.90
N LYS A 261 -10.66 21.73 -22.38
CA LYS A 261 -10.25 20.39 -21.94
C LYS A 261 -11.24 19.83 -20.89
N PRO A 262 -11.82 18.63 -21.09
CA PRO A 262 -12.80 18.02 -20.17
C PRO A 262 -12.24 17.87 -18.76
N PHE A 263 -13.06 18.03 -17.72
CA PHE A 263 -12.64 17.75 -16.34
C PHE A 263 -12.92 16.30 -15.98
N ALA A 264 -12.02 15.71 -15.21
CA ALA A 264 -12.31 14.45 -14.53
C ALA A 264 -13.31 14.69 -13.40
N VAL A 265 -14.23 13.74 -13.19
CA VAL A 265 -15.24 13.79 -12.14
C VAL A 265 -15.07 12.56 -11.26
N MET A 266 -15.01 12.77 -9.94
CA MET A 266 -15.00 11.71 -8.96
C MET A 266 -16.43 11.51 -8.43
N VAL A 267 -16.90 10.27 -8.41
CA VAL A 267 -18.22 9.91 -7.88
C VAL A 267 -18.08 8.96 -6.70
N PRO A 268 -18.97 9.01 -5.70
CA PRO A 268 -18.88 8.14 -4.51
C PRO A 268 -18.97 6.65 -4.82
N ASN A 269 -19.79 6.28 -5.82
CA ASN A 269 -19.93 4.93 -6.34
C ASN A 269 -20.52 5.00 -7.76
N LEU A 270 -20.44 3.90 -8.51
CA LEU A 270 -20.91 3.83 -9.89
C LEU A 270 -22.44 3.79 -10.01
N ASP A 271 -23.16 3.41 -8.95
CA ASP A 271 -24.63 3.32 -8.99
C ASP A 271 -25.26 4.71 -9.17
N ILE A 272 -24.60 5.78 -8.67
CA ILE A 272 -25.03 7.18 -8.82
C ILE A 272 -25.07 7.64 -10.29
N VAL A 273 -24.21 7.08 -11.15
CA VAL A 273 -24.10 7.50 -12.56
C VAL A 273 -24.65 6.46 -13.53
N ARG A 274 -25.21 5.35 -13.03
CA ARG A 274 -25.68 4.23 -13.85
C ARG A 274 -26.69 4.64 -14.92
N ASP A 275 -27.57 5.58 -14.58
CA ASP A 275 -28.64 6.02 -15.49
C ASP A 275 -28.18 7.18 -16.40
N SER A 276 -27.02 7.80 -16.09
CA SER A 276 -26.44 8.92 -16.85
C SER A 276 -25.33 8.51 -17.81
N LEU A 277 -24.67 7.37 -17.55
CA LEU A 277 -23.54 6.86 -18.32
C LEU A 277 -23.75 5.38 -18.65
N LYS A 278 -23.51 5.00 -19.90
CA LYS A 278 -23.41 3.58 -20.29
C LYS A 278 -22.01 3.10 -19.95
N ILE A 279 -21.89 2.26 -18.93
CA ILE A 279 -20.62 1.68 -18.48
C ILE A 279 -20.67 0.17 -18.74
N SER A 280 -19.73 -0.36 -19.52
CA SER A 280 -19.61 -1.79 -19.78
C SER A 280 -19.15 -2.56 -18.54
N LEU A 281 -19.22 -3.90 -18.59
CA LEU A 281 -18.69 -4.72 -17.50
C LEU A 281 -17.18 -4.57 -17.35
N GLU A 282 -16.45 -4.52 -18.47
CA GLU A 282 -15.00 -4.34 -18.52
C GLU A 282 -14.60 -2.96 -17.96
N GLU A 283 -15.31 -1.89 -18.34
CA GLU A 283 -15.08 -0.55 -17.79
C GLU A 283 -15.34 -0.51 -16.29
N ARG A 284 -16.40 -1.19 -15.82
CA ARG A 284 -16.71 -1.31 -14.39
C ARG A 284 -15.60 -2.04 -13.63
N GLU A 285 -15.02 -3.09 -14.20
CA GLU A 285 -13.88 -3.80 -13.63
C GLU A 285 -12.63 -2.92 -13.56
N ILE A 286 -12.34 -2.17 -14.62
CA ILE A 286 -11.19 -1.25 -14.69
C ILE A 286 -11.33 -0.12 -13.65
N LEU A 287 -12.50 0.51 -13.55
CA LEU A 287 -12.81 1.57 -12.58
C LEU A 287 -12.77 1.06 -11.12
N ASN A 288 -13.07 -0.22 -10.90
CA ASN A 288 -12.97 -0.86 -9.59
C ASN A 288 -11.63 -1.54 -9.32
N SER A 289 -10.73 -1.54 -10.30
CA SER A 289 -9.40 -2.08 -10.12
C SER A 289 -8.64 -1.30 -9.04
N PHE A 290 -7.62 -1.95 -8.48
CA PHE A 290 -6.74 -1.35 -7.47
C PHE A 290 -5.97 -0.13 -7.99
N ARG A 291 -5.98 0.13 -9.32
CA ARG A 291 -5.36 1.29 -9.95
C ARG A 291 -6.21 2.55 -9.90
N ARG A 292 -7.55 2.43 -9.79
CA ARG A 292 -8.54 3.52 -9.80
C ARG A 292 -8.26 4.59 -10.89
N PRO A 293 -8.27 4.21 -12.18
CA PRO A 293 -8.06 5.16 -13.28
C PRO A 293 -9.25 6.12 -13.43
N ILE A 294 -9.02 7.21 -14.18
CA ILE A 294 -10.06 8.10 -14.72
C ILE A 294 -10.55 7.51 -16.04
#